data_AF-R5XGI0-F1
#
_entry.id   AF-R5XGI0-F1
#
_cell.length_a   1.000
_cell.length_b   1.000
_cell.length_c   1.000
_cell.angle_alpha   90.00
_cell.angle_beta   90.00
_cell.angle_gamma   90.00
#
_symmetry.space_group_name_H-M   'P 1'
#
loop_
_entity.id
_entity.type
_entity.pdbx_description
1 polymer ?
#
loop_
_entity_poly.entity_id
_entity_poly.type
_entity_poly.pdbx_seq_one_letter_code
_entity_poly.pdbx_strand_id
1 'polypeptide(L)'
;MMDVVEKNGDKIDVEKLSKILACPIVEISALKGKNIDKVIEAAQKAAGTKQNYIQAFQGDVEKFITDIENSVSSVPTSQYKRWFAIKLFEGDKKATEKLNLSSDEKNKVDSIIKEATTKFDDDGEGIITDARYEYISKIISQTVKKGRSGLTMSDRADRILTNRIFALPIFVLVMFLIYYISVTVVGGPVTDWVNDTFFTDIIGGSVSSMLESIKVAPWLSSLIVDGIIGGVGAVLGFTPLIATLYLFMAILEDIG
;
A
#
# COMPACT_ATOMS: atom_id res chain seq x y z
N MET A 1 10.96 -9.30 6.25
CA MET A 1 12.06 -8.48 5.68
C MET A 1 13.12 -8.25 6.74
N MET A 2 13.95 -9.25 7.04
CA MET A 2 15.01 -9.09 8.06
C MET A 2 16.11 -8.11 7.62
N ASP A 3 16.26 -7.89 6.32
CA ASP A 3 17.14 -6.87 5.76
C ASP A 3 16.77 -5.44 6.20
N VAL A 4 15.47 -5.12 6.30
CA VAL A 4 15.00 -3.82 6.81
C VAL A 4 15.19 -3.72 8.32
N VAL A 5 14.89 -4.80 9.05
CA VAL A 5 15.11 -4.89 10.50
C VAL A 5 16.57 -4.63 10.85
N GLU A 6 17.49 -5.35 10.18
CA GLU A 6 18.95 -5.18 10.32
C GLU A 6 19.39 -3.75 9.93
N LYS A 7 18.88 -3.19 8.82
CA LYS A 7 19.18 -1.82 8.37
C LYS A 7 18.73 -0.75 9.38
N ASN A 8 17.61 -0.99 10.06
CA ASN A 8 17.09 -0.11 11.11
C ASN A 8 17.79 -0.33 12.46
N GLY A 9 18.63 -1.36 12.58
CA GLY A 9 19.33 -1.74 13.81
C GLY A 9 18.44 -2.50 14.81
N ASP A 10 17.19 -2.76 14.46
CA ASP A 10 16.25 -3.49 15.31
C ASP A 10 16.73 -4.94 15.48
N LYS A 11 16.47 -5.52 16.65
CA LYS A 11 16.77 -6.93 16.95
C LYS A 11 15.51 -7.64 17.40
N ILE A 12 15.28 -8.83 16.87
CA ILE A 12 14.16 -9.70 17.23
C ILE A 12 14.75 -10.96 17.88
N ASP A 13 14.30 -11.28 19.08
CA ASP A 13 14.61 -12.54 19.76
C ASP A 13 13.70 -13.64 19.20
N VAL A 14 14.17 -14.25 18.13
CA VAL A 14 13.42 -15.26 17.36
C VAL A 14 13.19 -16.54 18.16
N GLU A 15 14.14 -16.95 18.99
CA GLU A 15 13.98 -18.13 19.84
C GLU A 15 12.87 -17.92 20.87
N LYS A 16 12.87 -16.76 21.53
CA LYS A 16 11.81 -16.42 22.49
C LYS A 16 10.46 -16.26 21.81
N LEU A 17 10.42 -15.60 20.65
CA LEU A 17 9.20 -15.44 19.88
C LEU A 17 8.64 -16.80 19.43
N SER A 18 9.50 -17.72 18.98
CA SER A 18 9.14 -19.08 18.57
C SER A 18 8.54 -19.88 19.73
N LYS A 19 9.10 -19.74 20.95
CA LYS A 19 8.56 -20.36 22.16
C LYS A 19 7.18 -19.79 22.53
N ILE A 20 7.00 -18.47 22.49
CA ILE A 20 5.72 -17.83 22.85
C ILE A 20 4.63 -18.18 21.84
N LEU A 21 4.94 -18.16 20.55
CA LEU A 21 3.97 -18.50 19.49
C LEU A 21 3.83 -20.00 19.26
N ALA A 22 4.59 -20.83 19.97
CA ALA A 22 4.60 -22.28 19.83
C ALA A 22 4.73 -22.77 18.37
N CYS A 23 5.45 -22.02 17.53
CA CYS A 23 5.65 -22.29 16.12
C CYS A 23 7.10 -21.99 15.69
N PRO A 24 7.66 -22.74 14.71
CA PRO A 24 8.97 -22.44 14.17
C PRO A 24 9.01 -21.08 13.48
N ILE A 25 10.05 -20.28 13.77
CA ILE A 25 10.24 -18.97 13.14
C ILE A 25 11.59 -18.96 12.43
N VAL A 26 11.57 -18.59 11.15
CA VAL A 26 12.76 -18.52 10.29
C VAL A 26 12.93 -17.09 9.81
N GLU A 27 14.10 -16.51 10.11
CA GLU A 27 14.49 -15.19 9.63
C GLU A 27 14.79 -15.21 8.13
N ILE A 28 14.00 -14.50 7.32
CA ILE A 28 14.22 -14.45 5.87
C ILE A 28 14.48 -13.03 5.35
N SER A 29 15.21 -12.97 4.23
CA SER A 29 15.24 -11.80 3.34
C SER A 29 15.07 -12.28 1.90
N ALA A 30 13.88 -12.07 1.33
CA ALA A 30 13.58 -12.43 -0.05
C ALA A 30 14.47 -11.67 -1.04
N LEU A 31 14.68 -10.37 -0.82
CA LEU A 31 15.54 -9.52 -1.64
C LEU A 31 16.99 -10.04 -1.71
N LYS A 32 17.51 -10.55 -0.58
CA LYS A 32 18.86 -11.10 -0.49
C LYS A 32 18.93 -12.62 -0.69
N GLY A 33 17.82 -13.28 -0.99
CA GLY A 33 17.73 -14.75 -1.06
C GLY A 33 18.11 -15.48 0.24
N LYS A 34 18.05 -14.82 1.41
CA LYS A 34 18.51 -15.38 2.69
C LYS A 34 17.44 -16.30 3.30
N ASN A 35 17.84 -17.53 3.62
CA ASN A 35 17.07 -18.56 4.35
C ASN A 35 15.73 -18.97 3.69
N ILE A 36 15.57 -18.80 2.38
CA ILE A 36 14.36 -19.21 1.66
C ILE A 36 14.16 -20.72 1.70
N ASP A 37 15.21 -21.50 1.44
CA ASP A 37 15.12 -22.96 1.49
C ASP A 37 14.77 -23.47 2.90
N LYS A 38 15.30 -22.80 3.94
CA LYS A 38 15.05 -23.16 5.34
C LYS A 38 13.60 -22.92 5.75
N VAL A 39 12.97 -21.83 5.31
CA VAL A 39 11.56 -21.58 5.63
C VAL A 39 10.65 -22.58 4.91
N ILE A 40 11.01 -22.98 3.69
CA ILE A 40 10.29 -24.02 2.93
C ILE A 40 10.41 -25.37 3.66
N GLU A 41 11.61 -25.77 4.06
CA GLU A 41 11.84 -27.01 4.81
C GLU A 41 11.10 -27.00 6.15
N ALA A 42 11.13 -25.88 6.88
CA ALA A 42 10.38 -25.73 8.13
C ALA A 42 8.86 -25.85 7.92
N ALA A 43 8.32 -25.26 6.85
CA ALA A 43 6.91 -25.38 6.50
C ALA A 43 6.53 -26.82 6.13
N GLN A 44 7.37 -27.53 5.37
CA GLN A 44 7.16 -28.94 5.04
C GLN A 44 7.16 -29.83 6.30
N LYS A 45 8.07 -29.59 7.24
CA LYS A 45 8.11 -30.32 8.52
C LYS A 45 6.91 -30.00 9.41
N ALA A 46 6.39 -28.78 9.35
CA ALA A 46 5.20 -28.38 10.09
C ALA A 46 3.90 -28.92 9.46
N ALA A 47 3.90 -29.28 8.17
CA ALA A 47 2.74 -29.81 7.49
C ALA A 47 2.27 -31.13 8.15
N GLY A 48 0.97 -31.23 8.43
CA GLY A 48 0.39 -32.40 9.08
C GLY A 48 0.67 -32.52 10.58
N THR A 49 1.44 -31.60 11.18
CA THR A 49 1.61 -31.57 12.64
C THR A 49 0.41 -30.93 13.33
N LYS A 50 0.09 -31.41 14.55
CA LYS A 50 -0.99 -30.85 15.35
C LYS A 50 -0.60 -29.43 15.78
N GLN A 51 -1.42 -28.47 15.40
CA GLN A 51 -1.20 -27.06 15.73
C GLN A 51 -1.41 -26.84 17.23
N ASN A 52 -0.50 -26.08 17.85
CA ASN A 52 -0.64 -25.66 19.23
C ASN A 52 -1.57 -24.43 19.29
N TYR A 53 -2.52 -24.47 20.22
CA TYR A 53 -3.38 -23.32 20.47
C TYR A 53 -2.63 -22.29 21.31
N ILE A 54 -2.66 -21.03 20.87
CA ILE A 54 -2.12 -19.90 21.62
C ILE A 54 -3.28 -19.19 22.31
N GLN A 55 -3.22 -19.12 23.65
CA GLN A 55 -4.17 -18.34 24.41
C GLN A 55 -3.82 -16.84 24.32
N ALA A 56 -4.44 -16.16 23.36
CA ALA A 56 -4.20 -14.74 23.10
C ALA A 56 -4.95 -13.80 24.05
N PHE A 57 -6.11 -14.23 24.57
CA PHE A 57 -6.97 -13.40 25.41
C PHE A 57 -6.78 -13.70 26.90
N GLN A 58 -7.04 -12.71 27.75
CA GLN A 58 -6.94 -12.82 29.21
C GLN A 58 -8.14 -12.12 29.88
N GLY A 59 -8.31 -12.35 31.18
CA GLY A 59 -9.29 -11.64 31.98
C GLY A 59 -10.73 -11.91 31.57
N ASP A 60 -11.53 -10.85 31.47
CA ASP A 60 -12.96 -10.98 31.21
C ASP A 60 -13.30 -11.26 29.75
N VAL A 61 -12.48 -10.79 28.80
CA VAL A 61 -12.62 -11.13 27.37
C VAL A 61 -12.50 -12.64 27.17
N GLU A 62 -11.53 -13.27 27.84
CA GLU A 62 -11.35 -14.73 27.81
C GLU A 62 -12.59 -15.48 28.35
N LYS A 63 -13.21 -14.97 29.41
CA LYS A 63 -14.42 -15.57 30.00
C LYS A 63 -15.57 -15.51 29.00
N PHE A 64 -15.85 -14.33 28.43
CA PHE A 64 -16.95 -14.20 27.47
C PHE A 64 -16.77 -15.08 26.23
N ILE A 65 -15.55 -15.20 25.71
CA ILE A 65 -15.25 -16.14 24.61
C ILE A 65 -15.55 -17.58 25.04
N THR A 66 -15.09 -17.99 26.24
CA THR A 66 -15.32 -19.33 26.78
C THR A 66 -16.81 -19.61 27.01
N ASP A 67 -17.57 -18.61 27.46
CA ASP A 67 -19.00 -18.73 27.66
C ASP A 67 -19.74 -18.94 26.33
N ILE A 68 -19.34 -18.24 25.26
CA ILE A 68 -19.85 -18.50 23.90
C ILE A 68 -19.46 -19.90 23.43
N GLU A 69 -18.20 -20.32 23.64
CA GLU A 69 -17.76 -21.68 23.28
C GLU A 69 -18.61 -22.77 23.96
N ASN A 70 -19.00 -22.57 25.21
CA ASN A 70 -19.80 -23.54 25.96
C ASN A 70 -21.29 -23.45 25.65
N SER A 71 -21.77 -22.29 25.22
CA SER A 71 -23.19 -22.02 24.96
C SER A 71 -23.67 -22.47 23.58
N VAL A 72 -22.76 -22.67 22.62
CA VAL A 72 -23.12 -22.98 21.24
C VAL A 72 -22.70 -24.40 20.87
N SER A 73 -23.69 -25.29 20.83
CA SER A 73 -23.55 -26.68 20.43
C SER A 73 -23.47 -26.87 18.91
N SER A 74 -24.05 -25.92 18.16
CA SER A 74 -24.01 -25.87 16.69
C SER A 74 -22.62 -25.58 16.12
N VAL A 75 -21.67 -25.13 16.95
CA VAL A 75 -20.27 -25.01 16.53
C VAL A 75 -19.66 -26.41 16.44
N PRO A 76 -19.10 -26.81 15.29
CA PRO A 76 -18.48 -28.12 15.14
C PRO A 76 -17.43 -28.36 16.23
N THR A 77 -17.49 -29.52 16.89
CA THR A 77 -16.45 -29.98 17.82
C THR A 77 -15.20 -30.29 16.99
N SER A 78 -14.46 -29.23 16.67
CA SER A 78 -13.32 -29.20 15.78
C SER A 78 -12.27 -28.25 16.35
N GLN A 79 -11.08 -28.25 15.77
CA GLN A 79 -10.02 -27.29 16.11
C GLN A 79 -10.43 -25.82 15.93
N TYR A 80 -11.53 -25.55 15.21
CA TYR A 80 -12.03 -24.21 14.93
C TYR A 80 -13.11 -23.74 15.90
N LYS A 81 -13.48 -24.55 16.91
CA LYS A 81 -14.57 -24.20 17.84
C LYS A 81 -14.38 -22.81 18.44
N ARG A 82 -13.18 -22.57 18.94
CA ARG A 82 -12.76 -21.30 19.52
C ARG A 82 -12.74 -20.14 18.52
N TRP A 83 -12.29 -20.40 17.29
CA TRP A 83 -12.30 -19.40 16.23
C TRP A 83 -13.72 -18.95 15.90
N PHE A 84 -14.69 -19.89 15.84
CA PHE A 84 -16.09 -19.54 15.66
C PHE A 84 -16.68 -18.77 16.83
N ALA A 85 -16.31 -19.10 18.07
CA ALA A 85 -16.76 -18.34 19.23
C ALA A 85 -16.27 -16.88 19.19
N ILE A 86 -15.00 -16.66 18.83
CA ILE A 86 -14.45 -15.31 18.62
C ILE A 86 -15.18 -14.60 17.48
N LYS A 87 -15.46 -15.29 16.37
CA LYS A 87 -16.17 -14.70 15.23
C LYS A 87 -17.62 -14.35 15.53
N LEU A 88 -18.27 -15.15 16.37
CA LEU A 88 -19.59 -14.84 16.90
C LEU A 88 -19.54 -13.62 17.81
N PHE A 89 -18.54 -13.54 18.70
CA PHE A 89 -18.32 -12.38 19.56
C PHE A 89 -18.08 -11.08 18.75
N GLU A 90 -17.27 -11.15 17.69
CA GLU A 90 -17.02 -10.05 16.76
C GLU A 90 -18.26 -9.67 15.91
N GLY A 91 -19.31 -10.49 15.89
CA GLY A 91 -20.47 -10.27 15.03
C GLY A 91 -20.22 -10.51 13.52
N ASP A 92 -19.21 -11.32 13.19
CA ASP A 92 -18.81 -11.60 11.80
C ASP A 92 -19.85 -12.49 11.10
N LYS A 93 -20.76 -11.85 10.35
CA LYS A 93 -21.84 -12.53 9.62
C LYS A 93 -21.32 -13.51 8.57
N LYS A 94 -20.23 -13.19 7.86
CA LYS A 94 -19.71 -14.04 6.78
C LYS A 94 -19.12 -15.33 7.34
N ALA A 95 -18.39 -15.24 8.44
CA ALA A 95 -17.80 -16.41 9.09
C ALA A 95 -18.84 -17.31 9.75
N THR A 96 -19.95 -16.74 10.22
CA THR A 96 -20.94 -17.43 11.05
C THR A 96 -22.20 -17.87 10.29
N GLU A 97 -22.38 -17.42 9.04
CA GLU A 97 -23.53 -17.76 8.19
C GLU A 97 -23.78 -19.27 8.11
N LYS A 98 -22.72 -20.07 8.00
CA LYS A 98 -22.79 -21.53 7.84
C LYS A 98 -23.06 -22.29 9.14
N LEU A 99 -23.02 -21.63 10.30
CA LEU A 99 -23.20 -22.29 11.60
C LEU A 99 -24.66 -22.69 11.89
N ASN A 100 -25.63 -22.21 11.11
CA ASN A 100 -27.05 -22.55 11.24
C ASN A 100 -27.56 -22.53 12.70
N LEU A 101 -27.20 -21.49 13.44
CA LEU A 101 -27.52 -21.37 14.87
C LEU A 101 -29.03 -21.38 15.11
N SER A 102 -29.45 -22.13 16.13
CA SER A 102 -30.83 -22.09 16.63
C SER A 102 -31.16 -20.71 17.22
N SER A 103 -32.45 -20.37 17.30
CA SER A 103 -32.88 -19.10 17.90
C SER A 103 -32.42 -18.95 19.35
N ASP A 104 -32.40 -20.05 20.11
CA ASP A 104 -31.96 -20.05 21.51
C ASP A 104 -30.45 -19.81 21.65
N GLU A 105 -29.64 -20.39 20.75
CA GLU A 105 -28.19 -20.15 20.73
C GLU A 105 -27.88 -18.71 20.33
N LYS A 106 -28.58 -18.16 19.33
CA LYS A 106 -28.43 -16.74 18.95
C LYS A 106 -28.74 -15.82 20.13
N ASN A 107 -29.87 -16.04 20.81
CA ASN A 107 -30.27 -15.24 21.97
C ASN A 107 -29.23 -15.29 23.10
N LYS A 108 -28.63 -16.46 23.35
CA LYS A 108 -27.56 -16.62 24.35
C LYS A 108 -26.30 -15.85 23.95
N VAL A 109 -25.83 -16.01 22.72
CA VAL A 109 -24.67 -15.28 22.19
C VAL A 109 -24.90 -13.77 22.27
N ASP A 110 -26.06 -13.29 21.82
CA ASP A 110 -26.43 -11.87 21.88
C ASP A 110 -26.47 -11.35 23.31
N SER A 111 -26.91 -12.16 24.28
CA SER A 111 -26.91 -11.78 25.70
C SER A 111 -25.49 -11.63 26.26
N ILE A 112 -24.58 -12.55 25.91
CA ILE A 112 -23.18 -12.51 26.31
C ILE A 112 -22.48 -11.29 25.70
N ILE A 113 -22.71 -11.04 24.40
CA ILE A 113 -22.15 -9.88 23.70
C ILE A 113 -22.65 -8.58 24.33
N LYS A 114 -23.95 -8.48 24.65
CA LYS A 114 -24.52 -7.29 25.33
C LYS A 114 -23.91 -7.05 26.71
N GLU A 115 -23.65 -8.11 27.47
CA GLU A 115 -22.96 -7.98 28.76
C GLU A 115 -21.54 -7.44 28.57
N ALA A 116 -20.80 -8.01 27.60
CA ALA A 116 -19.46 -7.57 27.29
C ALA A 116 -19.43 -6.12 26.79
N THR A 117 -20.33 -5.73 25.87
CA THR A 117 -20.39 -4.37 25.34
C THR A 117 -20.73 -3.35 26.41
N THR A 118 -21.60 -3.70 27.35
CA THR A 118 -21.94 -2.84 28.50
C THR A 118 -20.75 -2.68 29.44
N LYS A 119 -19.97 -3.75 29.63
CA LYS A 119 -18.83 -3.77 30.55
C LYS A 119 -17.62 -2.99 30.01
N PHE A 120 -17.35 -3.13 28.71
CA PHE A 120 -16.21 -2.50 28.07
C PHE A 120 -16.54 -1.16 27.39
N ASP A 121 -17.82 -0.80 27.31
CA ASP A 121 -18.31 0.41 26.62
C ASP A 121 -17.85 0.48 25.15
N ASP A 122 -17.84 -0.68 24.48
CA ASP A 122 -17.38 -0.83 23.12
C ASP A 122 -18.11 -2.00 22.42
N ASP A 123 -18.01 -2.09 21.10
CA ASP A 123 -18.61 -3.18 20.34
C ASP A 123 -17.75 -4.46 20.35
N GLY A 124 -18.34 -5.59 19.93
CA GLY A 124 -17.66 -6.88 20.00
C GLY A 124 -16.38 -6.95 19.15
N GLU A 125 -16.35 -6.22 18.02
CA GLU A 125 -15.17 -6.13 17.15
C GLU A 125 -14.05 -5.30 17.80
N GLY A 126 -14.37 -4.15 18.38
CA GLY A 126 -13.45 -3.28 19.10
C GLY A 126 -12.80 -4.00 20.28
N ILE A 127 -13.60 -4.63 21.14
CA ILE A 127 -13.12 -5.39 22.30
C ILE A 127 -12.10 -6.48 21.90
N ILE A 128 -12.40 -7.26 20.86
CA ILE A 128 -11.50 -8.34 20.41
C ILE A 128 -10.25 -7.75 19.76
N THR A 129 -10.40 -6.65 19.02
CA THR A 129 -9.28 -5.94 18.38
C THR A 129 -8.31 -5.44 19.44
N ASP A 130 -8.80 -4.74 20.47
CA ASP A 130 -7.99 -4.23 21.57
C ASP A 130 -7.27 -5.35 22.31
N ALA A 131 -7.98 -6.44 22.63
CA ALA A 131 -7.37 -7.56 23.32
C ALA A 131 -6.27 -8.25 22.47
N ARG A 132 -6.43 -8.32 21.14
CA ARG A 132 -5.37 -8.80 20.23
C ARG A 132 -4.18 -7.85 20.23
N TYR A 133 -4.41 -6.53 20.18
CA TYR A 133 -3.34 -5.53 20.23
C TYR A 133 -2.58 -5.56 21.54
N GLU A 134 -3.27 -5.74 22.67
CA GLU A 134 -2.65 -5.90 23.99
C GLU A 134 -1.73 -7.13 24.00
N TYR A 135 -2.23 -8.27 23.52
CA TYR A 135 -1.45 -9.51 23.43
C TYR A 135 -0.21 -9.36 22.55
N ILE A 136 -0.37 -8.81 21.34
CA ILE A 136 0.73 -8.61 20.40
C ILE A 136 1.75 -7.62 20.96
N SER A 137 1.30 -6.52 21.58
CA SER A 137 2.18 -5.51 22.20
C SER A 137 3.01 -6.10 23.34
N LYS A 138 2.41 -6.98 24.15
CA LYS A 138 3.10 -7.74 25.19
C LYS A 138 4.18 -8.65 24.61
N ILE A 139 3.91 -9.33 23.50
CA ILE A 139 4.93 -10.14 22.80
C ILE A 139 6.05 -9.26 22.26
N ILE A 140 5.71 -8.16 21.57
CA ILE A 140 6.69 -7.24 20.97
C ILE A 140 7.62 -6.68 22.04
N SER A 141 7.08 -6.18 23.17
CA SER A 141 7.90 -5.64 24.27
C SER A 141 8.87 -6.66 24.87
N GLN A 142 8.55 -7.95 24.76
CA GLN A 142 9.39 -9.04 25.26
C GLN A 142 10.40 -9.57 24.25
N THR A 143 10.18 -9.37 22.95
CA THR A 143 10.93 -10.04 21.87
C THR A 143 11.65 -9.07 20.95
N VAL A 144 11.27 -7.79 20.92
CA VAL A 144 11.86 -6.79 20.03
C VAL A 144 12.65 -5.77 20.81
N LYS A 145 13.91 -5.56 20.43
CA LYS A 145 14.74 -4.44 20.87
C LYS A 145 14.91 -3.48 19.72
N LYS A 146 14.36 -2.28 19.85
CA LYS A 146 14.51 -1.22 18.85
C LYS A 146 15.95 -0.71 18.82
N GLY A 147 16.53 -0.64 17.61
CA GLY A 147 17.93 -0.24 17.42
C GLY A 147 18.13 1.26 17.26
N ARG A 148 17.18 1.94 16.60
CA ARG A 148 17.21 3.39 16.43
C ARG A 148 16.17 4.06 17.33
N SER A 149 16.63 4.95 18.20
CA SER A 149 15.81 6.05 18.74
C SER A 149 16.18 7.33 17.99
N GLY A 150 15.46 7.66 16.91
CA GLY A 150 15.69 8.88 16.14
C GLY A 150 14.95 8.91 14.81
N LEU A 151 14.76 10.12 14.28
CA LEU A 151 14.09 10.37 13.00
C LEU A 151 14.94 9.82 11.83
N THR A 152 14.32 9.02 10.96
CA THR A 152 14.90 8.62 9.67
C THR A 152 15.12 9.85 8.77
N MET A 153 15.89 9.71 7.68
CA MET A 153 16.03 10.81 6.72
C MET A 153 14.67 11.18 6.10
N SER A 154 13.77 10.20 5.94
CA SER A 154 12.38 10.42 5.54
C SER A 154 11.65 11.26 6.59
N ASP A 155 11.70 10.86 7.86
CA ASP A 155 10.99 11.57 8.93
C ASP A 155 11.51 13.01 9.13
N ARG A 156 12.81 13.25 8.83
CA ARG A 156 13.38 14.61 8.83
C ARG A 156 12.90 15.43 7.65
N ALA A 157 12.86 14.84 6.45
CA ALA A 157 12.31 15.49 5.26
C ALA A 157 10.84 15.82 5.47
N ASP A 158 10.03 14.86 5.92
CA ASP A 158 8.61 15.05 6.21
C ASP A 158 8.39 16.14 7.23
N ARG A 159 9.18 16.19 8.32
CA ARG A 159 9.04 17.27 9.31
C ARG A 159 9.30 18.67 8.73
N ILE A 160 10.17 18.80 7.73
CA ILE A 160 10.45 20.07 7.05
C ILE A 160 9.36 20.35 6.02
N LEU A 161 9.01 19.36 5.18
CA LEU A 161 8.02 19.45 4.11
C LEU A 161 6.61 19.69 4.64
N THR A 162 6.24 19.11 5.78
CA THR A 162 4.93 19.24 6.43
C THR A 162 4.89 20.38 7.47
N ASN A 163 5.97 21.13 7.65
CA ASN A 163 5.98 22.24 8.59
C ASN A 163 5.05 23.35 8.09
N ARG A 164 4.12 23.81 8.94
CA ARG A 164 3.15 24.87 8.61
C ARG A 164 3.76 26.13 7.97
N ILE A 165 4.99 26.50 8.33
CA ILE A 165 5.66 27.71 7.83
C ILE A 165 6.51 27.41 6.58
N PHE A 166 7.22 26.28 6.55
CA PHE A 166 8.11 25.94 5.42
C PHE A 166 7.40 25.22 4.26
N ALA A 167 6.25 24.59 4.51
CA ALA A 167 5.47 23.89 3.49
C ALA A 167 5.10 24.81 2.33
N LEU A 168 4.62 26.03 2.61
CA LEU A 168 4.19 26.98 1.57
C LEU A 168 5.38 27.49 0.72
N PRO A 169 6.50 27.99 1.29
CA PRO A 169 7.68 28.36 0.51
C PRO A 169 8.26 27.21 -0.31
N ILE A 170 8.32 26.00 0.25
CA ILE A 170 8.83 24.82 -0.46
C ILE A 170 7.91 24.45 -1.61
N PHE A 171 6.59 24.45 -1.38
CA PHE A 171 5.61 24.20 -2.43
C PHE A 171 5.76 25.19 -3.59
N VAL A 172 5.86 26.49 -3.29
CA VAL A 172 6.06 27.54 -4.30
C VAL A 172 7.37 27.32 -5.06
N LEU A 173 8.46 26.95 -4.37
CA LEU A 173 9.74 26.67 -5.00
C LEU A 173 9.67 25.44 -5.93
N VAL A 174 9.04 24.36 -5.50
CA VAL A 174 8.86 23.14 -6.31
C VAL A 174 7.99 23.43 -7.53
N MET A 175 6.86 24.12 -7.36
CA MET A 175 5.99 24.55 -8.46
C MET A 175 6.73 25.46 -9.44
N PHE A 176 7.52 26.40 -8.92
CA PHE A 176 8.35 27.27 -9.74
C PHE A 176 9.37 26.49 -10.55
N LEU A 177 10.05 25.51 -9.95
CA LEU A 177 11.02 24.67 -10.65
C LEU A 177 10.37 23.84 -11.75
N ILE A 178 9.21 23.23 -11.48
CA ILE A 178 8.45 22.47 -12.48
C ILE A 178 8.04 23.38 -13.64
N TYR A 179 7.51 24.56 -13.34
CA TYR A 179 7.13 25.53 -14.36
C TYR A 179 8.35 25.99 -15.17
N TYR A 180 9.45 26.34 -14.50
CA TYR A 180 10.69 26.79 -15.14
C TYR A 180 11.27 25.74 -16.08
N ILE A 181 11.39 24.49 -15.62
CA ILE A 181 11.91 23.41 -16.46
C ILE A 181 10.95 23.14 -17.63
N SER A 182 9.65 23.04 -17.36
CA SER A 182 8.68 22.70 -18.39
C SER A 182 8.57 23.78 -19.45
N VAL A 183 8.47 25.06 -19.06
CA VAL A 183 8.25 26.16 -20.01
C VAL A 183 9.55 26.69 -20.58
N THR A 184 10.57 26.93 -19.76
CA THR A 184 11.80 27.60 -20.22
C THR A 184 12.81 26.62 -20.81
N VAL A 185 13.01 25.45 -20.20
CA VAL A 185 14.03 24.49 -20.65
C VAL A 185 13.51 23.63 -21.80
N VAL A 186 12.28 23.12 -21.68
CA VAL A 186 11.66 22.28 -22.72
C VAL A 186 10.77 23.11 -23.65
N GLY A 187 9.85 23.87 -23.07
CA GLY A 187 8.76 24.52 -23.78
C GLY A 187 9.17 25.56 -24.82
N GLY A 188 10.33 26.19 -24.69
CA GLY A 188 10.91 27.03 -25.75
C GLY A 188 11.70 26.18 -26.74
N PRO A 189 12.95 25.78 -26.40
CA PRO A 189 13.87 25.20 -27.37
C PRO A 189 13.35 23.93 -28.07
N VAL A 190 12.64 23.06 -27.35
CA VAL A 190 12.18 21.77 -27.90
C VAL A 190 10.91 21.96 -28.73
N THR A 191 9.99 22.82 -28.29
CA THR A 191 8.80 23.18 -29.06
C THR A 191 9.19 23.87 -30.37
N ASP A 192 10.09 24.84 -30.30
CA ASP A 192 10.58 25.58 -31.47
C ASP A 192 11.28 24.63 -32.44
N TRP A 193 12.12 23.72 -31.94
CA TRP A 193 12.76 22.70 -32.78
C TRP A 193 11.75 21.77 -33.45
N VAL A 194 10.72 21.32 -32.73
CA VAL A 194 9.69 20.44 -33.31
C VAL A 194 8.90 21.18 -34.39
N ASN A 195 8.51 22.43 -34.14
CA ASN A 195 7.74 23.23 -35.10
C ASN A 195 8.56 23.62 -36.34
N ASP A 196 9.71 24.23 -36.10
CA ASP A 196 10.46 24.90 -37.17
C ASP A 196 11.37 23.91 -37.88
N THR A 197 12.06 23.03 -37.16
CA THR A 197 12.97 22.07 -37.79
C THR A 197 12.26 20.79 -38.21
N PHE A 198 11.52 20.14 -37.32
CA PHE A 198 10.95 18.83 -37.63
C PHE A 198 9.75 18.92 -38.58
N PHE A 199 8.74 19.75 -38.27
CA PHE A 199 7.56 19.88 -39.12
C PHE A 199 7.78 20.79 -40.32
N THR A 200 8.41 21.96 -40.14
CA THR A 200 8.56 22.93 -41.24
C THR A 200 9.72 22.56 -42.18
N ASP A 201 10.95 22.44 -41.68
CA ASP A 201 12.11 22.20 -42.55
C ASP A 201 12.18 20.76 -43.07
N ILE A 202 12.09 19.76 -42.19
CA ILE A 202 12.26 18.35 -42.58
C ILE A 202 11.02 17.85 -43.32
N ILE A 203 9.85 17.88 -42.68
CA ILE A 203 8.63 17.33 -43.27
C ILE A 203 8.08 18.27 -44.35
N GLY A 204 7.87 19.54 -44.02
CA GLY A 204 7.35 20.55 -44.93
C GLY A 204 8.25 20.74 -46.15
N GLY A 205 9.56 20.89 -45.95
CA GLY A 205 10.53 21.01 -47.04
C GLY A 205 10.60 19.78 -47.95
N SER A 206 10.55 18.56 -47.39
CA SER A 206 10.52 17.32 -48.18
C SER A 206 9.23 17.18 -48.99
N VAL A 207 8.08 17.49 -48.38
CA VAL A 207 6.78 17.43 -49.05
C VAL A 207 6.68 18.51 -50.12
N SER A 208 7.16 19.72 -49.85
CA SER A 208 7.20 20.81 -50.84
C SER A 208 8.02 20.41 -52.08
N SER A 209 9.24 19.91 -51.85
CA SER A 209 10.13 19.44 -52.93
C SER A 209 9.49 18.32 -53.76
N MET A 210 8.77 17.41 -53.11
CA MET A 210 8.03 16.35 -53.79
C MET A 210 6.89 16.90 -54.64
N LEU A 211 6.07 17.82 -54.09
CA LEU A 211 4.93 18.42 -54.79
C LEU A 211 5.36 19.28 -55.99
N GLU A 212 6.49 19.97 -55.87
CA GLU A 212 7.11 20.70 -57.00
C GLU A 212 7.55 19.75 -58.12
N SER A 213 8.16 18.61 -57.77
CA SER A 213 8.65 17.63 -58.76
C SER A 213 7.53 17.04 -59.63
N ILE A 214 6.31 16.93 -59.09
CA ILE A 214 5.13 16.44 -59.80
C ILE A 214 4.27 17.57 -60.39
N LYS A 215 4.75 18.82 -60.37
CA LYS A 215 4.08 20.01 -60.92
C LYS A 215 2.67 20.25 -60.37
N VAL A 216 2.49 20.04 -59.06
CA VAL A 216 1.24 20.38 -58.38
C VAL A 216 1.00 21.89 -58.43
N ALA A 217 -0.28 22.29 -58.52
CA ALA A 217 -0.65 23.70 -58.54
C ALA A 217 -0.19 24.42 -57.25
N PRO A 218 0.37 25.65 -57.33
CA PRO A 218 0.94 26.34 -56.18
C PRO A 218 -0.01 26.48 -54.98
N TRP A 219 -1.28 26.78 -55.24
CA TRP A 219 -2.29 26.92 -54.18
C TRP A 219 -2.52 25.63 -53.38
N LEU A 220 -2.41 24.47 -54.04
CA LEU A 220 -2.60 23.17 -53.40
C LEU A 220 -1.34 22.77 -52.62
N SER A 221 -0.16 23.14 -53.11
CA SER A 221 1.10 22.95 -52.38
C SER A 221 1.10 23.74 -51.07
N SER A 222 0.77 25.03 -51.11
CA SER A 222 0.64 25.86 -49.90
C SER A 222 -0.44 25.36 -48.94
N LEU A 223 -1.57 24.86 -49.44
CA LEU A 223 -2.60 24.28 -48.57
C LEU A 223 -2.08 23.06 -47.79
N ILE A 224 -1.28 22.21 -48.44
CA ILE A 224 -0.74 21.00 -47.81
C ILE A 224 0.42 21.32 -46.86
N VAL A 225 1.37 22.15 -47.30
CA VAL A 225 2.59 22.46 -46.55
C VAL A 225 2.31 23.47 -45.44
N ASP A 226 1.81 24.65 -45.78
CA ASP A 226 1.61 25.72 -44.79
C ASP A 226 0.31 25.49 -43.98
N GLY A 227 -0.73 24.97 -44.64
CA GLY A 227 -2.03 24.74 -44.00
C GLY A 227 -2.05 23.48 -43.13
N ILE A 228 -1.87 22.30 -43.74
CA ILE A 228 -2.00 21.03 -43.02
C ILE A 228 -0.76 20.73 -42.18
N ILE A 229 0.43 20.71 -42.79
CA ILE A 229 1.66 20.34 -42.07
C ILE A 229 2.02 21.40 -41.03
N GLY A 230 1.95 22.69 -41.39
CA GLY A 230 2.13 23.78 -40.43
C GLY A 230 1.12 23.76 -39.29
N GLY A 231 -0.16 23.51 -39.59
CA GLY A 231 -1.22 23.40 -38.58
C GLY A 231 -1.04 22.22 -37.63
N VAL A 232 -0.73 21.02 -38.15
CA VAL A 232 -0.43 19.83 -37.33
C VAL A 232 0.85 20.04 -36.53
N GLY A 233 1.87 20.64 -37.14
CA GLY A 233 3.12 20.99 -36.51
C GLY A 233 2.89 21.87 -35.29
N ALA A 234 2.14 22.97 -35.44
CA ALA A 234 1.83 23.88 -34.35
C ALA A 234 1.12 23.19 -33.17
N VAL A 235 0.20 22.25 -33.43
CA VAL A 235 -0.48 21.49 -32.36
C VAL A 235 0.48 20.51 -31.68
N LEU A 236 1.22 19.73 -32.47
CA LEU A 236 2.12 18.70 -31.95
C LEU A 236 3.38 19.30 -31.33
N GLY A 237 3.79 20.50 -31.70
CA GLY A 237 4.89 21.25 -31.11
C GLY A 237 4.70 21.54 -29.63
N PHE A 238 3.47 21.66 -29.14
CA PHE A 238 3.21 21.79 -27.70
C PHE A 238 3.28 20.47 -26.94
N THR A 239 3.38 19.33 -27.63
CA THR A 239 3.41 18.00 -26.98
C THR A 239 4.59 17.84 -26.02
N PRO A 240 5.84 18.20 -26.35
CA PRO A 240 6.97 18.13 -25.42
C PRO A 240 6.74 18.95 -24.14
N LEU A 241 6.17 20.15 -24.25
CA LEU A 241 5.81 20.99 -23.11
C LEU A 241 4.79 20.30 -22.21
N ILE A 242 3.67 19.83 -22.79
CA ILE A 242 2.58 19.18 -22.07
C ILE A 242 3.09 17.88 -21.42
N ALA A 243 3.82 17.05 -22.16
CA ALA A 243 4.38 15.80 -21.65
C ALA A 243 5.31 16.02 -20.45
N THR A 244 6.13 17.08 -20.50
CA THR A 244 7.03 17.43 -19.39
C THR A 244 6.26 17.86 -18.15
N LEU A 245 5.21 18.70 -18.30
CA LEU A 245 4.33 19.07 -17.19
C LEU A 245 3.66 17.84 -16.57
N TYR A 246 3.09 16.95 -17.39
CA TYR A 246 2.45 15.73 -16.91
C TYR A 246 3.42 14.78 -16.23
N LEU A 247 4.65 14.65 -16.74
CA LEU A 247 5.70 13.84 -16.10
C LEU A 247 6.01 14.35 -14.68
N PHE A 248 6.20 15.66 -14.52
CA PHE A 248 6.45 16.23 -13.19
C PHE A 248 5.25 16.14 -12.25
N MET A 249 4.02 16.27 -12.78
CA MET A 249 2.80 16.05 -12.01
C MET A 249 2.68 14.60 -11.53
N ALA A 250 2.98 13.62 -12.39
CA ALA A 250 2.97 12.20 -12.03
C ALA A 250 4.03 11.89 -10.95
N ILE A 251 5.25 12.44 -11.08
CA ILE A 251 6.29 12.29 -10.06
C ILE A 251 5.84 12.88 -8.72
N LEU A 252 5.17 14.04 -8.72
CA LEU A 252 4.64 14.63 -7.49
C LEU A 252 3.52 13.79 -6.87
N GLU A 253 2.65 13.21 -7.69
CA GLU A 253 1.58 12.32 -7.25
C GLU A 253 2.14 11.04 -6.60
N ASP A 254 3.20 10.46 -7.15
CA ASP A 254 3.86 9.27 -6.59
C ASP A 254 4.69 9.56 -5.32
N ILE A 255 5.08 10.81 -5.08
CA ILE A 255 5.86 11.23 -3.89
C ILE A 255 4.95 11.65 -2.72
N GLY A 256 3.69 12.04 -2.99
CA GLY A 256 2.69 12.41 -1.98
C GLY A 256 2.03 11.20 -1.32
#